data_AF-A0AAU4SJT7-F1
#
_entry.id   AF-A0AAU4SJT7-F1
#
_cell.length_a   1.000
_cell.length_b   1.000
_cell.length_c   1.000
_cell.angle_alpha   90.00
_cell.angle_beta   90.00
_cell.angle_gamma   90.00
#
_symmetry.space_group_name_H-M   'P 1'
#
loop_
_entity.id
_entity.type
_entity.pdbx_description
1 polymer ?
#
loop_
_entity_poly.entity_id
_entity_poly.type
_entity_poly.pdbx_seq_one_letter_code
_entity_poly.pdbx_strand_id
1 'polypeptide(L)' 'MIRQRIADGTYAPRTRVPSVVQLQQEFGIAGATGQKVHCQLREDGLIYTKPGLGSFVAQQRGG' A
#
# COMPACT_ATOMS: atom_id res chain seq x y z
N MET A 1 -7.49 -4.61 -8.96
CA MET A 1 -6.68 -3.50 -9.52
C MET A 1 -5.38 -3.27 -8.74
N ILE A 2 -5.40 -2.88 -7.46
CA ILE A 2 -4.14 -2.55 -6.73
C ILE A 2 -3.41 -3.78 -6.16
N ARG A 3 -4.11 -4.82 -5.68
CA ARG A 3 -3.52 -6.14 -5.37
C ARG A 3 -2.61 -6.63 -6.50
N GLN A 4 -3.08 -6.54 -7.74
CA GLN A 4 -2.33 -6.99 -8.90
C GLN A 4 -1.10 -6.12 -9.14
N ARG A 5 -1.16 -4.80 -8.94
CA ARG A 5 0.00 -3.92 -9.09
C ARG A 5 1.06 -4.08 -7.99
N ILE A 6 0.65 -4.49 -6.79
CA ILE A 6 1.58 -4.81 -5.71
C ILE A 6 2.22 -6.18 -5.97
N ALA A 7 1.43 -7.14 -6.45
CA ALA A 7 1.94 -8.43 -6.92
C ALA A 7 2.84 -8.31 -8.17
N ASP A 8 2.54 -7.37 -9.07
CA ASP A 8 3.27 -7.07 -10.31
C ASP A 8 4.50 -6.18 -10.07
N GLY A 9 4.73 -5.74 -8.82
CA GLY A 9 5.94 -5.01 -8.43
C GLY A 9 5.93 -3.51 -8.74
N THR A 10 4.78 -2.92 -9.06
CA THR A 10 4.64 -1.45 -9.18
C THR A 10 5.00 -0.74 -7.86
N TYR A 11 4.75 -1.39 -6.72
CA TYR A 11 5.21 -0.91 -5.41
C TYR A 11 6.27 -1.85 -4.86
N ALA A 12 7.52 -1.39 -4.89
CA ALA A 12 8.64 -2.17 -4.41
C ALA A 12 8.55 -2.41 -2.89
N PRO A 13 8.87 -3.61 -2.40
CA PRO A 13 8.96 -3.87 -0.97
C PRO A 13 9.95 -2.90 -0.30
N ARG A 14 9.67 -2.53 0.96
CA ARG A 14 10.48 -1.62 1.78
C ARG A 14 10.44 -0.14 1.38
N THR A 15 9.54 0.25 0.47
CA THR A 15 9.27 1.67 0.17
C THR A 15 8.20 2.26 1.09
N ARG A 16 8.15 3.60 1.17
CA ARG A 16 7.11 4.30 1.92
C ARG A 16 5.79 4.16 1.18
N VAL A 17 4.76 3.70 1.88
CA VAL A 17 3.42 3.57 1.32
C VAL A 17 2.81 4.98 1.28
N PRO A 18 2.37 5.44 0.10
CA PRO A 18 1.63 6.70 0.01
C PRO A 18 0.35 6.60 0.84
N SER A 19 0.05 7.65 1.60
CA SER A 19 -1.21 7.74 2.35
C SER A 19 -2.40 7.63 1.40
N VAL A 20 -3.58 7.25 1.93
CA VAL A 20 -4.82 7.16 1.14
C VAL A 20 -5.11 8.45 0.36
N VAL A 21 -4.76 9.61 0.90
CA VAL A 21 -4.89 10.92 0.21
C VAL A 21 -3.89 11.06 -0.94
N GLN A 22 -2.64 10.62 -0.77
CA GLN A 22 -1.64 10.65 -1.83
C GLN A 22 -2.00 9.66 -2.94
N LEU A 23 -2.52 8.47 -2.59
CA LEU A 23 -3.02 7.52 -3.58
C LEU A 23 -4.17 8.10 -4.41
N GLN A 24 -5.08 8.86 -3.78
CA GLN A 24 -6.14 9.56 -4.50
C GLN A 24 -5.60 10.61 -5.46
N GLN A 25 -4.61 11.40 -5.01
CA GLN A 25 -4.01 12.47 -5.82
C GLN A 25 -3.17 11.92 -6.98
N GLU A 26 -2.36 10.90 -6.72
CA GLU A 26 -1.38 10.35 -7.67
C GLU A 26 -2.03 9.44 -8.72
N PHE A 27 -3.08 8.70 -8.34
CA PHE A 27 -3.75 7.74 -9.22
C PHE A 27 -5.16 8.16 -9.63
N GLY A 28 -5.70 9.27 -9.10
CA GLY A 28 -7.07 9.71 -9.38
C GLY A 28 -8.13 8.71 -8.90
N ILE A 29 -7.79 7.80 -7.99
CA ILE A 29 -8.71 6.77 -7.51
C ILE A 29 -9.63 7.33 -6.42
N ALA A 30 -10.82 6.75 -6.28
CA ALA A 30 -11.69 7.06 -5.14
C ALA A 30 -11.01 6.71 -3.80
N GLY A 31 -11.23 7.53 -2.76
CA GLY A 31 -10.69 7.30 -1.42
C GLY A 31 -11.05 5.93 -0.83
N ALA A 32 -12.25 5.44 -1.12
CA ALA A 32 -12.67 4.08 -0.74
C ALA A 32 -11.78 2.98 -1.33
N THR A 33 -11.26 3.17 -2.55
CA THR A 33 -10.33 2.24 -3.20
C THR A 33 -8.95 2.30 -2.54
N GLY A 34 -8.44 3.50 -2.26
CA GLY A 34 -7.17 3.66 -1.54
C GLY A 34 -7.22 3.09 -0.12
N GLN A 35 -8.35 3.24 0.56
CA GLN A 35 -8.57 2.70 1.90
C GLN A 35 -8.69 1.17 1.90
N LYS A 36 -9.44 0.58 0.95
CA LYS A 36 -9.52 -0.87 0.78
C LYS A 36 -8.15 -1.50 0.57
N VAL A 37 -7.30 -0.84 -0.20
CA VAL A 37 -5.93 -1.28 -0.45
C VAL A 37 -5.08 -1.24 0.80
N HIS A 38 -5.07 -0.13 1.52
CA HIS A 38 -4.35 -0.03 2.79
C HIS A 38 -4.82 -1.07 3.78
N CYS A 39 -6.13 -1.33 3.85
CA CYS A 39 -6.70 -2.36 4.69
C CYS A 39 -6.20 -3.74 4.29
N GLN A 40 -6.37 -4.13 3.03
CA GLN A 40 -5.91 -5.43 2.52
C GLN A 40 -4.43 -5.65 2.74
N LEU A 41 -3.60 -4.64 2.44
CA LEU A 41 -2.16 -4.74 2.64
C LEU A 41 -1.77 -4.90 4.10
N ARG A 42 -2.49 -4.25 5.00
CA ARG A 42 -2.27 -4.40 6.44
C ARG A 42 -2.70 -5.80 6.90
N GLU A 43 -3.82 -6.30 6.39
CA GLU A 43 -4.36 -7.62 6.71
C GLU A 43 -3.43 -8.74 6.21
N ASP A 44 -2.89 -8.62 4.99
CA ASP A 44 -1.89 -9.53 4.44
C ASP A 44 -0.49 -9.37 5.09
N GLY A 45 -0.32 -8.41 6.02
CA GLY A 45 0.97 -8.12 6.66
C GLY A 45 2.03 -7.56 5.69
N LEU A 46 1.60 -7.07 4.54
CA LEU A 46 2.41 -6.48 3.49
C LEU A 46 2.75 -5.01 3.74
N ILE A 47 2.13 -4.34 4.71
CA ILE A 47 2.54 -3.02 5.17
C ILE A 47 2.63 -2.98 6.69
N TYR A 48 3.54 -2.15 7.21
CA TYR A 48 3.64 -1.85 8.62
C TYR A 48 3.60 -0.32 8.82
N THR A 49 2.89 0.11 9.84
CA THR A 49 2.83 1.53 10.21
C THR A 49 3.82 1.81 11.32
N LYS A 50 4.71 2.78 11.09
CA LYS A 50 5.55 3.33 12.15
C LYS A 50 4.92 4.63 12.68
N PRO A 51 4.59 4.71 13.99
CA PRO A 51 4.08 5.94 14.57
C PRO A 51 5.07 7.09 14.35
N GLY A 52 4.57 8.23 13.86
CA GLY A 52 5.37 9.41 13.52
C GLY A 52 6.07 9.40 12.15
N LEU A 53 6.25 8.24 11.51
CA LEU A 53 6.92 8.14 10.20
C LEU A 53 5.98 7.78 9.03
N GLY A 54 4.84 7.15 9.32
CA GLY A 54 3.87 6.72 8.31
C GLY A 54 3.96 5.21 8.02
N SER A 55 3.35 4.79 6.91
CA SER A 55 3.24 3.38 6.53
C SER A 55 4.33 2.99 5.52
N PHE A 56 4.84 1.76 5.64
CA PHE A 56 5.91 1.22 4.81
C PHE A 56 5.54 -0.18 4.32
N VAL A 57 5.97 -0.53 3.11
CA VAL A 57 5.74 -1.85 2.52
C VAL A 57 6.64 -2.87 3.25
N ALA A 58 6.04 -3.83 3.95
CA ALA A 58 6.71 -5.01 4.46
C ALA A 58 7.18 -5.86 3.28
N GLN A 59 8.35 -6.49 3.41
CA GLN A 59 8.87 -7.36 2.36
C GLN A 59 7.89 -8.52 2.12
N GLN A 60 7.23 -8.53 0.96
CA GLN A 60 6.43 -9.66 0.52
C GLN A 60 7.33 -10.91 0.60
N ARG A 61 7.02 -11.84 1.50
CA ARG A 61 7.52 -13.20 1.38
C ARG A 61 6.79 -13.78 0.19
N GLY A 62 7.37 -13.61 -1.00
CA GLY A 62 6.94 -14.35 -2.19
C GLY A 62 7.09 -15.83 -1.90
N GLY A 63 5.96 -16.53 -1.85
CA GLY A 63 5.87 -17.96 -2.14
C GLY A 63 5.48 -18.13 -3.59
#